data_AF-A0A2V9P9L9-F1
#
_entry.id   AF-A0A2V9P9L9-F1
#
_cell.length_a   1.000
_cell.length_b   1.000
_cell.length_c   1.000
_cell.angle_alpha   90.00
_cell.angle_beta   90.00
_cell.angle_gamma   90.00
#
_symmetry.space_group_name_H-M   'P 1'
#
loop_
_entity.id
_entity.type
_entity.pdbx_description
1 polymer ?
#
loop_
_entity_poly.entity_id
_entity_poly.type
_entity_poly.pdbx_seq_one_letter_code
_entity_poly.pdbx_strand_id
1 'polypeptide(L)'
;MCTGTFDGAGNCSNPGEQIHYPGTATAVPFNTIPSGQISSISQGLLAVWPTGTSAVGIGTDELLLSSPSNSNLNRFNPRIDFNPSQSDHIFGALHTQRGRFIDYRLIVGPAGQRTQRSSDYATTVGWTHTFSSTLLNDFRFGYMHRIGDRTPYGAGAASPTDFGISGIPNCLSSVPDTSGGTRCGTPGVSISGFTSISNSGMLYEPASTFQFGDTVSKQLGRHSIKTGGEFRHYSTENHQPTGVVGNVSFSGSQSGNAFADFL
;
A
#
# COMPACT_ATOMS: atom_id res chain seq x y z
N MET A 1 -33.41 -3.22 1.07
CA MET A 1 -34.53 -2.86 1.96
C MET A 1 -35.74 -2.57 1.10
N CYS A 2 -36.95 -2.83 1.60
CA CYS A 2 -38.19 -2.52 0.86
C CYS A 2 -38.48 -1.02 0.97
N THR A 3 -38.51 -0.30 -0.15
CA THR A 3 -38.88 1.11 -0.23
C THR A 3 -40.39 1.31 -0.29
N GLY A 4 -41.15 0.24 -0.57
CA GLY A 4 -42.62 0.21 -0.51
C GLY A 4 -43.18 -0.32 0.82
N THR A 5 -44.42 -0.79 0.80
CA THR A 5 -45.08 -1.47 1.94
C THR A 5 -44.86 -2.98 1.89
N PHE A 6 -45.09 -3.66 3.03
CA PHE A 6 -45.20 -5.12 3.09
C PHE A 6 -46.68 -5.54 3.05
N ASP A 7 -46.97 -6.68 2.43
CA ASP A 7 -48.28 -7.32 2.50
C ASP A 7 -48.51 -8.04 3.85
N GLY A 8 -49.68 -8.65 4.03
CA GLY A 8 -50.03 -9.40 5.25
C GLY A 8 -49.22 -10.69 5.47
N ALA A 9 -48.50 -11.16 4.45
CA ALA A 9 -47.57 -12.28 4.53
C ALA A 9 -46.11 -11.81 4.74
N GLY A 10 -45.86 -10.50 4.78
CA GLY A 10 -44.54 -9.91 4.94
C GLY A 10 -43.72 -9.83 3.66
N ASN A 11 -44.34 -9.93 2.47
CA ASN A 11 -43.65 -9.73 1.19
C ASN A 11 -43.64 -8.25 0.81
N CYS A 12 -42.52 -7.79 0.27
CA CYS A 12 -42.34 -6.43 -0.21
C CYS A 12 -43.18 -6.17 -1.45
N SER A 13 -43.89 -5.04 -1.47
CA SER A 13 -44.65 -4.56 -2.62
C SER A 13 -43.79 -4.26 -3.86
N ASN A 14 -42.49 -4.06 -3.68
CA ASN A 14 -41.50 -4.03 -4.77
C ASN A 14 -40.75 -5.38 -4.81
N PRO A 15 -41.04 -6.27 -5.78
CA PRO A 15 -40.42 -7.58 -5.85
C PRO A 15 -38.89 -7.55 -6.00
N GLY A 16 -38.33 -6.49 -6.61
CA GLY A 16 -36.87 -6.33 -6.77
C GLY A 16 -36.12 -6.05 -5.46
N GLU A 17 -36.83 -5.74 -4.38
CA GLU A 17 -36.28 -5.42 -3.07
C GLU A 17 -36.59 -6.48 -2.00
N GLN A 18 -37.27 -7.57 -2.39
CA GLN A 18 -37.55 -8.71 -1.53
C GLN A 18 -36.25 -9.49 -1.24
N ILE A 19 -35.94 -9.69 0.03
CA ILE A 19 -34.85 -10.56 0.48
C ILE A 19 -35.37 -11.99 0.53
N HIS A 20 -34.55 -12.93 0.09
CA HIS A 20 -34.85 -14.36 0.09
C HIS A 20 -33.83 -15.12 0.93
N TYR A 21 -34.21 -16.28 1.46
CA TYR A 21 -33.23 -17.15 2.11
C TYR A 21 -32.20 -17.62 1.08
N PRO A 22 -30.90 -17.69 1.44
CA PRO A 22 -29.81 -17.98 0.51
C PRO A 22 -30.07 -19.24 -0.33
N GLY A 23 -29.99 -19.10 -1.66
CA GLY A 23 -30.14 -20.21 -2.60
C GLY A 23 -31.58 -20.71 -2.76
N THR A 24 -32.57 -19.97 -2.26
CA THR A 24 -33.99 -20.31 -2.38
C THR A 24 -34.81 -19.15 -2.96
N ALA A 25 -36.04 -19.45 -3.40
CA ALA A 25 -37.04 -18.44 -3.72
C ALA A 25 -37.96 -18.09 -2.54
N THR A 26 -37.63 -18.56 -1.31
CA THR A 26 -38.44 -18.30 -0.13
C THR A 26 -38.15 -16.91 0.42
N ALA A 27 -39.16 -16.05 0.42
CA ALA A 27 -39.07 -14.69 0.97
C ALA A 27 -38.75 -14.70 2.47
N VAL A 28 -37.86 -13.80 2.90
CA VAL A 28 -37.65 -13.46 4.31
C VAL A 28 -38.78 -12.53 4.73
N PRO A 29 -39.65 -12.93 5.68
CA PRO A 29 -40.77 -12.09 6.10
C PRO A 29 -40.30 -10.73 6.61
N PHE A 30 -40.93 -9.66 6.13
CA PHE A 30 -40.61 -8.27 6.46
C PHE A 30 -39.15 -7.89 6.19
N ASN A 31 -38.44 -8.63 5.33
CA ASN A 31 -37.00 -8.47 5.10
C ASN A 31 -36.17 -8.43 6.40
N THR A 32 -36.63 -9.09 7.46
CA THR A 32 -35.99 -9.09 8.77
C THR A 32 -35.18 -10.37 8.97
N ILE A 33 -33.86 -10.26 8.97
CA ILE A 33 -32.96 -11.38 9.18
C ILE A 33 -32.83 -11.63 10.69
N PRO A 34 -33.21 -12.81 11.21
CA PRO A 34 -33.05 -13.15 12.62
C PRO A 34 -31.58 -13.12 13.04
N SER A 35 -31.30 -12.64 14.25
CA SER A 35 -29.92 -12.50 14.77
C SER A 35 -29.12 -13.80 14.76
N GLY A 36 -29.78 -14.95 14.98
CA GLY A 36 -29.15 -16.28 14.93
C GLY A 36 -28.78 -16.76 13.52
N GLN A 37 -29.19 -16.05 12.47
CA GLN A 37 -28.80 -16.33 11.08
C GLN A 37 -27.70 -15.40 10.57
N ILE A 38 -27.31 -14.40 11.37
CA ILE A 38 -26.20 -13.51 11.03
C ILE A 38 -24.89 -14.21 11.40
N SER A 39 -24.00 -14.33 10.42
CA SER A 39 -22.66 -14.87 10.54
C SER A 39 -21.83 -14.09 11.57
N SER A 40 -21.10 -14.82 12.42
CA SER A 40 -20.17 -14.23 13.38
C SER A 40 -19.03 -13.48 12.71
N ILE A 41 -18.64 -13.89 11.49
CA ILE A 41 -17.65 -13.20 10.67
C ILE A 41 -18.16 -11.80 10.33
N SER A 42 -19.41 -11.71 9.88
CA SER A 42 -20.06 -10.47 9.47
C SER A 42 -20.25 -9.52 10.64
N GLN A 43 -20.61 -10.03 11.81
CA GLN A 43 -20.65 -9.26 13.06
C GLN A 43 -19.28 -8.66 13.41
N GLY A 44 -18.19 -9.43 13.30
CA GLY A 44 -16.83 -8.94 13.53
C GLY A 44 -16.42 -7.85 12.54
N LEU A 45 -16.77 -8.02 11.26
CA LEU A 45 -16.47 -7.05 10.21
C LEU A 45 -17.28 -5.76 10.35
N LEU A 46 -18.55 -5.86 10.77
CA LEU A 46 -19.39 -4.69 11.09
C LEU A 46 -18.82 -3.89 12.26
N ALA A 47 -18.19 -4.53 13.25
CA ALA A 47 -17.60 -3.85 14.39
C ALA A 47 -16.41 -2.95 14.04
N VAL A 48 -15.74 -3.19 12.91
CA VAL A 48 -14.65 -2.33 12.39
C VAL A 48 -15.11 -1.36 11.30
N TRP A 49 -16.35 -1.48 10.84
CA TRP A 49 -16.92 -0.58 9.86
C TRP A 49 -17.18 0.78 10.52
N PRO A 50 -16.80 1.90 9.88
CA PRO A 50 -17.12 3.21 10.42
C PRO A 50 -18.64 3.42 10.49
N THR A 51 -19.13 3.93 11.61
CA THR A 51 -20.52 4.33 11.79
C THR A 51 -20.69 5.80 11.40
N GLY A 52 -21.66 6.10 10.53
CA GLY A 52 -22.03 7.47 10.20
C GLY A 52 -22.62 8.21 11.41
N THR A 53 -22.50 9.53 11.44
CA THR A 53 -23.07 10.38 12.51
C THR A 53 -24.41 11.00 12.15
N SER A 54 -24.80 10.98 10.87
CA SER A 54 -26.04 11.57 10.36
C SER A 54 -26.70 10.63 9.36
N ALA A 55 -27.86 10.07 9.71
CA ALA A 55 -28.68 9.32 8.77
C ALA A 55 -29.28 10.31 7.76
N VAL A 56 -28.86 10.22 6.49
CA VAL A 56 -29.38 11.06 5.39
C VAL A 56 -30.62 10.41 4.74
N GLY A 57 -30.87 9.14 5.06
CA GLY A 57 -32.02 8.36 4.61
C GLY A 57 -31.84 6.87 4.90
N ILE A 58 -32.88 6.08 4.67
CA ILE A 58 -32.83 4.62 4.85
C ILE A 58 -31.97 4.02 3.73
N GLY A 59 -30.84 3.39 4.08
CA GLY A 59 -29.93 2.78 3.10
C GLY A 59 -29.04 3.78 2.35
N THR A 60 -29.03 5.05 2.77
CA THR A 60 -28.19 6.11 2.22
C THR A 60 -27.34 6.72 3.34
N ASP A 61 -26.40 5.94 3.87
CA ASP A 61 -25.37 6.49 4.74
C ASP A 61 -24.27 7.09 3.85
N GLU A 62 -24.29 8.42 3.71
CA GLU A 62 -23.15 9.15 3.16
C GLU A 62 -22.11 9.34 4.24
N LEU A 63 -21.09 8.47 4.21
CA LEU A 63 -19.95 8.62 5.09
C LEU A 63 -18.91 9.55 4.45
N LEU A 64 -18.83 10.78 4.95
CA LEU A 64 -17.75 11.73 4.65
C LEU A 64 -16.58 11.48 5.61
N LEU A 65 -15.57 10.73 5.16
CA LEU A 65 -14.30 10.56 5.87
C LEU A 65 -13.21 11.43 5.28
N SER A 66 -12.54 12.23 6.11
CA SER A 66 -11.19 12.71 5.82
C SER A 66 -10.19 11.68 6.33
N SER A 67 -9.73 10.78 5.47
CA SER A 67 -8.73 9.79 5.86
C SER A 67 -7.43 10.52 6.23
N PRO A 68 -6.98 10.46 7.50
CA PRO A 68 -5.77 11.16 7.89
C PRO A 68 -4.57 10.52 7.20
N SER A 69 -3.54 11.30 6.96
CA SER A 69 -2.23 10.79 6.58
C SER A 69 -1.13 11.54 7.31
N ASN A 70 -0.01 10.87 7.51
CA ASN A 70 1.18 11.45 8.11
C ASN A 70 2.39 11.05 7.28
N SER A 71 3.22 12.03 6.94
CA SER A 71 4.48 11.79 6.23
C SER A 71 5.63 12.37 7.03
N ASN A 72 6.69 11.60 7.17
CA ASN A 72 7.95 12.04 7.74
C ASN A 72 9.09 11.60 6.82
N LEU A 73 10.04 12.50 6.60
CA LEU A 73 11.22 12.24 5.80
C LEU A 73 12.44 12.87 6.45
N ASN A 74 13.42 12.03 6.81
CA ASN A 74 14.70 12.48 7.35
C ASN A 74 15.78 12.24 6.31
N ARG A 75 16.60 13.26 6.06
CA ARG A 75 17.70 13.21 5.08
C ARG A 75 18.98 13.73 5.70
N PHE A 76 20.08 13.06 5.43
CA PHE A 76 21.41 13.50 5.82
C PHE A 76 22.38 13.29 4.66
N ASN A 77 23.05 14.36 4.24
CA ASN A 77 23.82 14.40 2.98
C ASN A 77 25.19 15.06 3.16
N PRO A 78 26.11 14.50 3.96
CA PRO A 78 27.44 15.06 4.11
C PRO A 78 28.27 14.87 2.84
N ARG A 79 29.15 15.83 2.60
CA ARG A 79 30.16 15.78 1.54
C ARG A 79 31.50 16.23 2.09
N ILE A 80 32.55 15.57 1.64
CA ILE A 80 33.93 15.94 1.90
C ILE A 80 34.63 16.13 0.57
N ASP A 81 35.36 17.24 0.46
CA ASP A 81 36.16 17.60 -0.69
C ASP A 81 37.63 17.62 -0.28
N PHE A 82 38.50 17.02 -1.10
CA PHE A 82 39.93 16.88 -0.84
C PHE A 82 40.72 17.15 -2.12
N ASN A 83 41.70 18.05 -2.03
CA ASN A 83 42.60 18.38 -3.13
C ASN A 83 44.01 17.89 -2.76
N PRO A 84 44.37 16.63 -3.11
CA PRO A 84 45.69 16.10 -2.79
C PRO A 84 46.83 16.81 -3.54
N SER A 85 46.53 17.47 -4.66
CA SER A 85 47.47 18.25 -5.46
C SER A 85 46.73 19.42 -6.14
N GLN A 86 47.45 20.26 -6.91
CA GLN A 86 46.80 21.26 -7.76
C GLN A 86 46.08 20.66 -8.98
N SER A 87 46.44 19.44 -9.37
CA SER A 87 45.86 18.73 -10.52
C SER A 87 44.71 17.81 -10.14
N ASP A 88 44.54 17.50 -8.86
CA ASP A 88 43.60 16.49 -8.38
C ASP A 88 42.55 17.09 -7.46
N HIS A 89 41.29 16.80 -7.76
CA HIS A 89 40.16 17.07 -6.88
C HIS A 89 39.38 15.77 -6.68
N ILE A 90 39.25 15.34 -5.43
CA ILE A 90 38.46 14.17 -5.05
C ILE A 90 37.36 14.63 -4.11
N PHE A 91 36.13 14.15 -4.33
CA PHE A 91 35.08 14.30 -3.34
C PHE A 91 34.39 12.96 -3.07
N GLY A 92 33.89 12.84 -1.84
CA GLY A 92 33.00 11.78 -1.43
C GLY A 92 31.74 12.39 -0.82
N ALA A 93 30.57 11.88 -1.23
CA ALA A 93 29.28 12.24 -0.67
C ALA A 93 28.55 10.99 -0.21
N LEU A 94 27.97 11.06 0.98
CA LEU A 94 27.01 10.07 1.47
C LEU A 94 25.64 10.74 1.45
N HIS A 95 24.64 10.00 1.00
CA HIS A 95 23.24 10.38 1.02
C HIS A 95 22.51 9.32 1.82
N THR A 96 21.74 9.72 2.83
CA THR A 96 20.84 8.81 3.53
C THR A 96 19.45 9.42 3.58
N GLN A 97 18.45 8.56 3.43
CA GLN A 97 17.04 8.92 3.49
C GLN A 97 16.30 7.86 4.29
N ARG A 98 15.49 8.30 5.26
CA ARG A 98 14.52 7.45 5.95
C ARG A 98 13.15 8.10 5.86
N GLY A 99 12.25 7.46 5.13
CA GLY A 99 10.87 7.88 4.96
C GLY A 99 9.93 7.00 5.76
N ARG A 100 8.88 7.60 6.31
CA ARG A 100 7.71 6.89 6.82
C ARG A 100 6.45 7.64 6.40
N PHE A 101 5.54 6.94 5.77
CA PHE A 101 4.22 7.45 5.40
C PHE A 101 3.15 6.54 6.00
N ILE A 102 2.19 7.12 6.70
CA ILE A 102 1.06 6.43 7.29
C ILE A 102 -0.20 6.97 6.65
N ASP A 103 -1.08 6.08 6.22
CA ASP A 103 -2.37 6.43 5.62
C ASP A 103 -3.47 5.47 6.03
N TYR A 104 -4.70 5.93 5.88
CA TYR A 104 -5.93 5.22 6.21
C TYR A 104 -6.87 5.23 5.00
N ARG A 105 -7.86 4.34 5.00
CA ARG A 105 -8.98 4.39 4.04
C ARG A 105 -10.30 4.50 4.79
N LEU A 106 -11.12 3.45 4.74
CA LEU A 106 -12.46 3.41 5.31
C LEU A 106 -12.42 3.20 6.83
N ILE A 107 -11.58 2.28 7.31
CA ILE A 107 -11.46 1.96 8.74
C ILE A 107 -10.57 3.00 9.41
N VAL A 108 -11.04 3.54 10.53
CA VAL A 108 -10.29 4.48 11.37
C VAL A 108 -9.64 3.72 12.53
N GLY A 109 -8.42 4.11 12.91
CA GLY A 109 -7.66 3.47 14.00
C GLY A 109 -6.81 2.28 13.55
N PRO A 110 -6.23 1.52 14.49
CA PRO A 110 -5.17 0.56 14.19
C PRO A 110 -5.52 -0.47 13.11
N ALA A 111 -6.76 -0.97 13.08
CA ALA A 111 -7.23 -1.94 12.08
C ALA A 111 -7.34 -1.36 10.64
N GLY A 112 -7.27 -0.05 10.49
CA GLY A 112 -7.31 0.65 9.21
C GLY A 112 -6.02 1.37 8.83
N GLN A 113 -4.96 1.24 9.65
CA GLN A 113 -3.70 1.93 9.41
C GLN A 113 -2.82 1.16 8.43
N ARG A 114 -2.27 1.83 7.41
CA ARG A 114 -1.19 1.32 6.58
C ARG A 114 0.09 2.11 6.84
N THR A 115 1.21 1.41 6.89
CA THR A 115 2.54 2.03 6.99
C THR A 115 3.35 1.72 5.74
N GLN A 116 3.97 2.76 5.19
CA GLN A 116 4.92 2.71 4.10
C GLN A 116 6.25 3.27 4.60
N ARG A 117 7.36 2.62 4.24
CA ARG A 117 8.68 3.02 4.70
C ARG A 117 9.66 3.00 3.55
N SER A 118 10.64 3.88 3.61
CA SER A 118 11.83 3.83 2.76
C SER A 118 13.07 3.96 3.62
N SER A 119 14.08 3.16 3.32
CA SER A 119 15.40 3.26 3.92
C SER A 119 16.44 3.19 2.81
N ASP A 120 16.99 4.35 2.49
CA ASP A 120 17.84 4.52 1.32
C ASP A 120 19.19 5.07 1.76
N TYR A 121 20.26 4.56 1.16
CA TYR A 121 21.56 5.19 1.23
C TYR A 121 22.24 5.13 -0.13
N ALA A 122 23.00 6.18 -0.43
CA ALA A 122 23.81 6.23 -1.62
C ALA A 122 25.16 6.87 -1.31
N THR A 123 26.22 6.36 -1.92
CA THR A 123 27.55 6.91 -1.86
C THR A 123 27.95 7.34 -3.25
N THR A 124 28.43 8.57 -3.38
CA THR A 124 29.01 9.08 -4.63
C THR A 124 30.46 9.44 -4.37
N VAL A 125 31.35 8.96 -5.24
CA VAL A 125 32.75 9.35 -5.26
C VAL A 125 33.02 9.97 -6.62
N GLY A 126 33.72 11.10 -6.65
CA GLY A 126 34.22 11.67 -7.88
C GLY A 126 35.68 12.03 -7.78
N TRP A 127 36.38 11.89 -8.89
CA TRP A 127 37.77 12.27 -9.05
C TRP A 127 37.93 13.02 -10.35
N THR A 128 38.44 14.24 -10.24
CA THR A 128 38.81 15.08 -11.38
C THR A 128 40.32 15.23 -11.39
N HIS A 129 40.94 14.92 -12.53
CA HIS A 129 42.38 15.04 -12.72
C HIS A 129 42.71 15.87 -13.96
N THR A 130 43.56 16.87 -13.77
CA THR A 130 44.12 17.70 -14.83
C THR A 130 45.48 17.15 -15.26
N PHE A 131 45.49 16.33 -16.32
CA PHE A 131 46.71 15.75 -16.88
C PHE A 131 47.61 16.82 -17.54
N SER A 132 47.01 17.88 -18.10
CA SER A 132 47.72 19.04 -18.66
C SER A 132 46.77 20.24 -18.76
N SER A 133 47.26 21.42 -19.12
CA SER A 133 46.43 22.62 -19.39
C SER A 133 45.35 22.43 -20.46
N THR A 134 45.41 21.32 -21.21
CA THR A 134 44.47 21.00 -22.28
C THR A 134 43.75 19.67 -22.09
N LEU A 135 44.02 18.89 -21.04
CA LEU A 135 43.46 17.55 -20.84
C LEU A 135 42.95 17.37 -19.42
N LEU A 136 41.64 17.16 -19.29
CA LEU A 136 40.93 16.95 -18.04
C LEU A 136 40.17 15.62 -18.08
N ASN A 137 40.24 14.85 -17.01
CA ASN A 137 39.42 13.66 -16.79
C ASN A 137 38.49 13.88 -15.60
N ASP A 138 37.24 13.49 -15.72
CA ASP A 138 36.25 13.48 -14.65
C ASP A 138 35.65 12.06 -14.54
N PHE A 139 36.05 11.36 -13.49
CA PHE A 139 35.58 10.03 -13.15
C PHE A 139 34.54 10.11 -12.02
N ARG A 140 33.48 9.32 -12.12
CA ARG A 140 32.40 9.21 -11.13
C ARG A 140 32.09 7.75 -10.84
N PHE A 141 31.94 7.45 -9.56
CA PHE A 141 31.37 6.21 -9.06
C PHE A 141 30.16 6.53 -8.18
N GLY A 142 29.11 5.74 -8.32
CA GLY A 142 27.96 5.79 -7.43
C GLY A 142 27.51 4.40 -7.03
N TYR A 143 27.17 4.23 -5.76
CA TYR A 143 26.43 3.08 -5.26
C TYR A 143 25.18 3.57 -4.54
N MET A 144 24.05 2.91 -4.75
CA MET A 144 22.82 3.16 -4.03
C MET A 144 22.24 1.83 -3.61
N HIS A 145 21.71 1.78 -2.40
CA HIS A 145 20.84 0.72 -1.93
C HIS A 145 19.61 1.34 -1.29
N ARG A 146 18.45 0.76 -1.57
CA ARG A 146 17.18 1.17 -1.00
C ARG A 146 16.36 -0.04 -0.61
N ILE A 147 15.58 0.11 0.44
CA ILE A 147 14.52 -0.84 0.79
C ILE A 147 13.24 -0.04 0.92
N GLY A 148 12.28 -0.32 0.04
CA GLY A 148 10.91 0.16 0.15
C GLY A 148 10.00 -0.93 0.70
N ASP A 149 9.18 -0.63 1.71
CA ASP A 149 8.18 -1.56 2.21
C ASP A 149 6.82 -0.89 2.44
N ARG A 150 5.77 -1.71 2.33
CA ARG A 150 4.40 -1.31 2.58
C ARG A 150 3.64 -2.44 3.26
N THR A 151 3.04 -2.14 4.40
CA THR A 151 2.11 -3.05 5.05
C THR A 151 0.75 -3.03 4.34
N PRO A 152 -0.06 -4.10 4.46
CA PRO A 152 -1.50 -3.99 4.28
C PRO A 152 -2.12 -3.06 5.33
N TYR A 153 -3.37 -2.66 5.12
CA TYR A 153 -4.13 -1.91 6.13
C TYR A 153 -4.41 -2.81 7.35
N GLY A 154 -4.23 -2.28 8.55
CA GLY A 154 -4.47 -3.02 9.79
C GLY A 154 -3.34 -3.95 10.22
N ALA A 155 -2.22 -4.01 9.50
CA ALA A 155 -1.11 -4.89 9.84
C ALA A 155 -0.62 -4.64 11.29
N GLY A 156 -0.33 -5.73 12.00
CA GLY A 156 0.03 -5.71 13.42
C GLY A 156 -1.17 -5.59 14.38
N ALA A 157 -2.26 -4.95 13.96
CA ALA A 157 -3.46 -4.75 14.78
C ALA A 157 -4.54 -5.82 14.54
N ALA A 158 -4.68 -6.29 13.30
CA ALA A 158 -5.71 -7.24 12.90
C ALA A 158 -5.17 -8.32 11.94
N SER A 159 -5.90 -9.41 11.82
CA SER A 159 -5.68 -10.48 10.83
C SER A 159 -7.02 -11.13 10.47
N PRO A 160 -7.18 -11.79 9.30
CA PRO A 160 -8.43 -12.47 8.93
C PRO A 160 -8.93 -13.46 9.99
N THR A 161 -8.01 -14.11 10.72
CA THR A 161 -8.35 -15.04 11.81
C THR A 161 -9.10 -14.40 12.97
N ASP A 162 -8.90 -13.10 13.23
CA ASP A 162 -9.61 -12.37 14.29
C ASP A 162 -11.10 -12.24 13.96
N PHE A 163 -11.45 -12.33 12.68
CA PHE A 163 -12.82 -12.30 12.17
C PHE A 163 -13.36 -13.71 11.91
N GLY A 164 -12.64 -14.78 12.29
CA GLY A 164 -13.04 -16.16 12.02
C GLY A 164 -12.77 -16.64 10.59
N ILE A 165 -12.03 -15.87 9.77
CA ILE A 165 -11.64 -16.27 8.42
C ILE A 165 -10.34 -17.07 8.51
N SER A 166 -10.37 -18.30 8.02
CA SER A 166 -9.21 -19.21 8.00
C SER A 166 -8.81 -19.56 6.56
N GLY A 167 -7.65 -20.20 6.39
CA GLY A 167 -7.14 -20.62 5.07
C GLY A 167 -6.40 -19.53 4.28
N ILE A 168 -6.25 -18.32 4.84
CA ILE A 168 -5.40 -17.27 4.26
C ILE A 168 -3.95 -17.50 4.71
N PRO A 169 -2.98 -17.62 3.77
CA PRO A 169 -1.57 -17.77 4.12
C PRO A 169 -1.01 -16.57 4.88
N ASN A 170 0.04 -16.81 5.66
CA ASN A 170 0.83 -15.74 6.27
C ASN A 170 1.39 -14.78 5.22
N CYS A 171 1.51 -13.52 5.59
CA CYS A 171 2.12 -12.47 4.79
C CYS A 171 3.65 -12.44 4.97
N LEU A 172 4.33 -11.54 4.25
CA LEU A 172 5.79 -11.44 4.30
C LEU A 172 6.26 -11.06 5.71
N SER A 173 7.04 -11.94 6.34
CA SER A 173 7.71 -11.67 7.62
C SER A 173 8.81 -10.60 7.49
N SER A 174 9.33 -10.36 6.28
CA SER A 174 10.30 -9.31 5.98
C SER A 174 9.73 -7.90 6.10
N VAL A 175 8.40 -7.74 6.02
CA VAL A 175 7.74 -6.45 6.21
C VAL A 175 7.56 -6.20 7.71
N PRO A 176 8.08 -5.07 8.25
CA PRO A 176 7.93 -4.74 9.66
C PRO A 176 6.47 -4.55 10.09
N ASP A 177 6.21 -4.71 11.39
CA ASP A 177 4.89 -4.59 12.04
C ASP A 177 3.85 -5.65 11.60
N THR A 178 4.31 -6.82 11.12
CA THR A 178 3.46 -7.95 10.73
C THR A 178 3.47 -9.11 11.75
N SER A 179 4.13 -8.93 12.90
CA SER A 179 4.33 -9.99 13.91
C SER A 179 4.91 -11.28 13.29
N GLY A 180 5.97 -11.14 12.49
CA GLY A 180 6.60 -12.27 11.80
C GLY A 180 5.73 -12.87 10.69
N GLY A 181 4.83 -12.09 10.08
CA GLY A 181 3.96 -12.54 8.99
C GLY A 181 2.61 -13.11 9.43
N THR A 182 2.24 -13.04 10.71
CA THR A 182 0.97 -13.61 11.23
C THR A 182 -0.15 -12.57 11.40
N ARG A 183 0.20 -11.28 11.48
CA ARG A 183 -0.73 -10.17 11.70
C ARG A 183 -0.79 -9.31 10.43
N CYS A 184 -1.49 -9.84 9.43
CA CYS A 184 -1.39 -9.35 8.06
C CYS A 184 -2.32 -8.19 7.74
N GLY A 185 -3.26 -7.86 8.61
CA GLY A 185 -4.18 -6.77 8.44
C GLY A 185 -5.63 -7.21 8.29
N THR A 186 -6.50 -6.22 8.17
CA THR A 186 -7.95 -6.43 8.11
C THR A 186 -8.35 -7.02 6.76
N PRO A 187 -9.18 -8.07 6.69
CA PRO A 187 -9.63 -8.65 5.43
C PRO A 187 -10.38 -7.63 4.57
N GLY A 188 -10.29 -7.79 3.25
CA GLY A 188 -11.08 -7.00 2.31
C GLY A 188 -12.51 -7.52 2.20
N VAL A 189 -13.48 -6.59 2.17
CA VAL A 189 -14.91 -6.89 2.05
C VAL A 189 -15.53 -5.92 1.07
N SER A 190 -16.18 -6.45 0.04
CA SER A 190 -16.95 -5.67 -0.93
C SER A 190 -18.41 -6.12 -0.93
N ILE A 191 -19.32 -5.17 -0.79
CA ILE A 191 -20.76 -5.41 -0.83
C ILE A 191 -21.32 -4.50 -1.92
N SER A 192 -21.97 -5.06 -2.94
CA SER A 192 -22.52 -4.26 -4.04
C SER A 192 -23.49 -3.20 -3.51
N GLY A 193 -23.27 -1.94 -3.95
CA GLY A 193 -24.03 -0.79 -3.46
C GLY A 193 -23.45 -0.11 -2.21
N PHE A 194 -22.36 -0.63 -1.63
CA PHE A 194 -21.71 -0.07 -0.44
C PHE A 194 -20.22 0.20 -0.68
N THR A 195 -19.67 1.17 0.04
CA THR A 195 -18.24 1.45 0.04
C THR A 195 -17.46 0.27 0.61
N SER A 196 -16.52 -0.29 -0.15
CA SER A 196 -15.81 -1.52 0.25
C SER A 196 -14.66 -1.26 1.24
N ILE A 197 -14.46 -2.17 2.19
CA ILE A 197 -13.18 -2.31 2.90
C ILE A 197 -12.19 -2.93 1.90
N SER A 198 -11.25 -2.13 1.40
CA SER A 198 -10.30 -2.58 0.37
C SER A 198 -8.91 -2.72 0.96
N ASN A 199 -8.39 -3.95 0.94
CA ASN A 199 -7.07 -4.26 1.46
C ASN A 199 -6.41 -5.38 0.63
N SER A 200 -5.31 -5.07 -0.03
CA SER A 200 -4.66 -6.02 -0.94
C SER A 200 -3.19 -5.73 -1.25
N GLY A 201 -2.59 -4.71 -0.63
CA GLY A 201 -1.29 -4.19 -1.05
C GLY A 201 -0.21 -4.31 0.02
N MET A 202 0.53 -5.42 0.01
CA MET A 202 1.84 -5.51 0.68
C MET A 202 2.97 -5.22 -0.32
N LEU A 203 4.14 -4.77 0.14
CA LEU A 203 5.34 -4.65 -0.68
C LEU A 203 6.58 -4.83 0.21
N TYR A 204 7.59 -5.51 -0.32
CA TYR A 204 8.97 -5.46 0.15
C TYR A 204 9.90 -5.45 -1.08
N GLU A 205 10.60 -4.34 -1.30
CA GLU A 205 11.42 -4.11 -2.49
C GLU A 205 12.82 -3.61 -2.11
N PRO A 206 13.77 -4.51 -1.82
CA PRO A 206 15.18 -4.15 -1.81
C PRO A 206 15.69 -3.96 -3.25
N ALA A 207 16.41 -2.87 -3.47
CA ALA A 207 17.02 -2.56 -4.75
C ALA A 207 18.40 -1.94 -4.57
N SER A 208 19.31 -2.28 -5.47
CA SER A 208 20.67 -1.73 -5.50
C SER A 208 21.04 -1.28 -6.91
N THR A 209 21.80 -0.20 -6.99
CA THR A 209 22.34 0.31 -8.24
C THR A 209 23.80 0.65 -8.02
N PHE A 210 24.67 0.26 -8.95
CA PHE A 210 26.00 0.84 -9.02
C PHE A 210 26.27 1.39 -10.41
N GLN A 211 27.00 2.49 -10.46
CA GLN A 211 27.29 3.23 -11.69
C GLN A 211 28.74 3.68 -11.72
N PHE A 212 29.33 3.62 -12.90
CA PHE A 212 30.62 4.18 -13.23
C PHE A 212 30.43 5.12 -14.42
N GLY A 213 31.00 6.30 -14.35
CA GLY A 213 31.02 7.26 -15.45
C GLY A 213 32.41 7.84 -15.60
N ASP A 214 32.87 8.00 -16.82
CA ASP A 214 34.11 8.68 -17.11
C ASP A 214 33.92 9.65 -18.26
N THR A 215 34.55 10.82 -18.15
CA THR A 215 34.48 11.86 -19.17
C THR A 215 35.83 12.54 -19.31
N VAL A 216 36.37 12.49 -20.52
CA VAL A 216 37.62 13.15 -20.91
C VAL A 216 37.31 14.38 -21.75
N SER A 217 37.89 15.51 -21.39
CA SER A 217 37.84 16.75 -22.16
C SER A 217 39.24 17.13 -22.62
N LYS A 218 39.43 17.30 -23.94
CA LYS A 218 40.70 17.66 -24.57
C LYS A 218 40.54 18.90 -25.45
N GLN A 219 41.40 19.88 -25.24
CA GLN A 219 41.60 20.99 -26.17
C GLN A 219 42.71 20.64 -27.18
N LEU A 220 42.38 20.74 -28.47
CA LEU A 220 43.28 20.50 -29.59
C LEU A 220 43.31 21.75 -30.48
N GLY A 221 44.24 22.68 -30.19
CA GLY A 221 44.32 23.95 -30.88
C GLY A 221 43.07 24.80 -30.67
N ARG A 222 42.28 25.00 -31.74
CA ARG A 222 40.99 25.73 -31.70
C ARG A 222 39.78 24.82 -31.48
N HIS A 223 39.98 23.50 -31.35
CA HIS A 223 38.91 22.53 -31.19
C HIS A 223 38.83 22.02 -29.74
N SER A 224 37.60 21.81 -29.26
CA SER A 224 37.31 21.15 -27.98
C SER A 224 36.63 19.82 -28.25
N ILE A 225 37.20 18.73 -27.74
CA ILE A 225 36.63 17.39 -27.83
C ILE A 225 36.29 16.92 -26.42
N LYS A 226 35.05 16.48 -26.22
CA LYS A 226 34.59 15.85 -24.99
C LYS A 226 34.01 14.47 -25.33
N THR A 227 34.53 13.44 -24.69
CA THR A 227 34.11 12.05 -24.89
C THR A 227 34.01 11.34 -23.55
N GLY A 228 33.25 10.25 -23.48
CA GLY A 228 33.05 9.52 -22.23
C GLY A 228 32.15 8.32 -22.40
N GLY A 229 31.91 7.62 -21.29
CA GLY A 229 31.03 6.46 -21.22
C GLY A 229 30.45 6.28 -19.82
N GLU A 230 29.33 5.57 -19.74
CA GLU A 230 28.70 5.17 -18.49
C GLU A 230 28.43 3.67 -18.51
N PHE A 231 28.69 3.01 -17.39
CA PHE A 231 28.22 1.66 -17.12
C PHE A 231 27.36 1.69 -15.85
N ARG A 232 26.19 1.06 -15.92
CA ARG A 232 25.30 0.96 -14.76
C ARG A 232 24.68 -0.42 -14.68
N HIS A 233 24.66 -0.96 -13.47
CA HIS A 233 23.96 -2.18 -13.14
C HIS A 233 22.87 -1.90 -12.11
N TYR A 234 21.68 -2.44 -12.37
CA TYR A 234 20.52 -2.35 -11.50
C TYR A 234 20.13 -3.75 -11.04
N SER A 235 19.88 -3.89 -9.75
CA SER A 235 19.24 -5.06 -9.15
C SER A 235 18.01 -4.61 -8.38
N THR A 236 16.90 -5.31 -8.55
CA THR A 236 15.64 -5.03 -7.85
C THR A 236 14.94 -6.34 -7.60
N GLU A 237 14.67 -6.63 -6.33
CA GLU A 237 13.86 -7.76 -5.91
C GLU A 237 12.50 -7.20 -5.51
N ASN A 238 11.44 -7.61 -6.19
CA ASN A 238 10.09 -7.10 -5.91
C ASN A 238 9.23 -8.22 -5.30
N HIS A 239 9.01 -8.17 -3.99
CA HIS A 239 8.10 -9.08 -3.29
C HIS A 239 6.77 -8.38 -3.03
N GLN A 240 5.77 -8.70 -3.86
CA GLN A 240 4.45 -8.07 -3.81
C GLN A 240 3.33 -9.11 -3.87
N PRO A 241 3.20 -9.98 -2.84
CA PRO A 241 2.12 -10.96 -2.81
C PRO A 241 0.76 -10.25 -2.79
N THR A 242 -0.14 -10.74 -3.61
CA THR A 242 -1.53 -10.29 -3.66
C THR A 242 -2.38 -11.11 -2.69
N GLY A 243 -3.47 -10.52 -2.19
CA GLY A 243 -4.45 -11.26 -1.39
C GLY A 243 -3.98 -11.71 0.00
N VAL A 244 -2.94 -11.09 0.58
CA VAL A 244 -2.37 -11.43 1.90
C VAL A 244 -3.33 -11.31 3.09
N VAL A 245 -4.53 -10.75 2.88
CA VAL A 245 -5.60 -10.66 3.89
C VAL A 245 -6.92 -11.27 3.39
N GLY A 246 -6.93 -11.87 2.20
CA GLY A 246 -8.16 -12.30 1.53
C GLY A 246 -9.06 -11.13 1.11
N ASN A 247 -9.95 -11.40 0.15
CA ASN A 247 -11.01 -10.47 -0.24
C ASN A 247 -12.28 -11.27 -0.46
N VAL A 248 -13.37 -10.87 0.17
CA VAL A 248 -14.70 -11.49 0.01
C VAL A 248 -15.65 -10.47 -0.61
N SER A 249 -16.45 -10.90 -1.58
CA SER A 249 -17.38 -10.04 -2.30
C SER A 249 -18.80 -10.59 -2.28
N PHE A 250 -19.76 -9.72 -2.03
CA PHE A 250 -21.18 -10.04 -1.98
C PHE A 250 -21.94 -9.21 -3.02
N SER A 251 -22.65 -9.88 -3.91
CA SER A 251 -23.32 -9.25 -5.06
C SER A 251 -24.85 -9.22 -4.94
N GLY A 252 -25.42 -9.93 -3.97
CA GLY A 252 -26.87 -10.15 -3.86
C GLY A 252 -27.35 -11.36 -4.64
N SER A 253 -26.44 -12.16 -5.20
CA SER A 253 -26.78 -13.35 -5.98
C SER A 253 -27.51 -14.43 -5.17
N GLN A 254 -27.35 -14.47 -3.85
CA GLN A 254 -27.92 -15.55 -3.02
C GLN A 254 -29.28 -15.20 -2.44
N SER A 255 -29.48 -13.95 -2.03
CA SER A 255 -30.70 -13.48 -1.35
C SER A 255 -31.48 -12.42 -2.13
N GLY A 256 -30.97 -11.95 -3.27
CA GLY A 256 -31.48 -10.77 -3.97
C GLY A 256 -30.97 -9.44 -3.38
N ASN A 257 -30.20 -9.48 -2.29
CA ASN A 257 -29.64 -8.27 -1.66
C ASN A 257 -28.18 -8.50 -1.18
N ALA A 258 -27.26 -7.67 -1.66
CA ALA A 258 -25.83 -7.87 -1.37
C ALA A 258 -25.47 -7.77 0.11
N PHE A 259 -26.13 -6.90 0.87
CA PHE A 259 -25.88 -6.78 2.31
C PHE A 259 -26.45 -7.97 3.07
N ALA A 260 -27.60 -8.51 2.65
CA ALA A 260 -28.14 -9.74 3.21
C ALA A 260 -27.30 -10.98 2.86
N ASP A 261 -26.65 -11.03 1.69
CA ASP A 261 -25.66 -12.08 1.38
C ASP A 261 -24.44 -12.00 2.31
N PHE A 262 -24.09 -10.79 2.75
CA PHE A 262 -22.98 -10.56 3.68
C PHE A 262 -23.35 -10.97 5.10
N LEU A 263 -24.56 -10.68 5.58
CA LEU A 263 -25.02 -11.02 6.92
C LEU A 263 -25.08 -12.53 7.14
#